data_AF-A0A6U1IU70-F1
#
_entry.id   AF-A0A6U1IU70-F1
#
_cell.length_a   1.000
_cell.length_b   1.000
_cell.length_c   1.000
_cell.angle_alpha   90.00
_cell.angle_beta   90.00
_cell.angle_gamma   90.00
#
_symmetry.space_group_name_H-M   'P 1'
#
loop_
_entity.id
_entity.type
_entity.pdbx_description
1 polymer ?
#
loop_
_entity_poly.entity_id
_entity_poly.type
_entity_poly.pdbx_seq_one_letter_code
_entity_poly.pdbx_strand_id
1 'polypeptide(L)'
;DEKQDKASSIVKLIKVIKHQRYDPVIFFSFGRRDCETYAGQCAKLAAEGKIPAFLSEEDVVHVEEIFDNAISCLSEEDRVLKPVVEMKTMLQQGIAVHHSGLLPILKEIIELLFQEGFVKALFATETFAMGVNMPARTVVFTVLQKFDGESKRWIHSGEYTQMSGRAGRRGLDDCGRCILMLGDEMPEEDAKHMLQGKAAPLISSFKLTYYTLLNLLRRMESSGQGMEHVIAKSFQQFQQERNAPELETEVKRLEAEAAGIEVAQEEALREYSTLRAGISEQQRALMATVMLPANCIAYLPPGRIVRVELEREDWGYGVVVSVMRGQTRGVAGSRKAVSAADVAANAWTIDVLLPVVATPEEAV
;
A
#
# COMPACT_ATOMS: atom_id res chain seq x y z
N ASP A 1 -9.47 -6.89 -15.51
CA ASP A 1 -8.07 -7.04 -15.95
C ASP A 1 -7.15 -5.88 -15.54
N GLU A 2 -7.24 -5.41 -14.30
CA GLU A 2 -6.40 -4.30 -13.80
C GLU A 2 -4.89 -4.65 -13.77
N LYS A 3 -4.56 -5.92 -13.49
CA LYS A 3 -3.17 -6.41 -13.48
C LYS A 3 -2.54 -6.41 -14.88
N GLN A 4 -3.33 -6.69 -15.92
CA GLN A 4 -2.85 -6.74 -17.29
C GLN A 4 -2.59 -5.32 -17.83
N ASP A 5 -3.37 -4.35 -17.38
CA ASP A 5 -3.17 -2.94 -17.72
C ASP A 5 -1.93 -2.34 -17.03
N LYS A 6 -1.70 -2.68 -15.75
CA LYS A 6 -0.46 -2.30 -15.04
C LYS A 6 0.79 -2.87 -15.70
N ALA A 7 0.74 -4.14 -16.12
CA ALA A 7 1.83 -4.75 -16.87
C ALA A 7 2.15 -4.00 -18.18
N SER A 8 1.13 -3.63 -18.95
CA SER A 8 1.28 -2.82 -20.15
C SER A 8 1.93 -1.46 -19.86
N SER A 9 1.52 -0.83 -18.75
CA SER A 9 2.07 0.45 -18.30
C SER A 9 3.54 0.34 -17.85
N ILE A 10 3.93 -0.74 -17.17
CA ILE A 10 5.33 -1.02 -16.80
C ILE A 10 6.19 -1.18 -18.06
N VAL A 11 5.71 -1.88 -19.08
CA VAL A 11 6.43 -2.04 -20.35
C VAL A 11 6.64 -0.69 -21.05
N LYS A 12 5.61 0.16 -21.08
CA LYS A 12 5.74 1.54 -21.60
C LYS A 12 6.78 2.32 -20.81
N LEU A 13 6.75 2.21 -19.48
CA LEU A 13 7.69 2.91 -18.61
C LEU A 13 9.14 2.45 -18.83
N ILE A 14 9.38 1.15 -18.99
CA ILE A 14 10.71 0.61 -19.31
C ILE A 14 11.25 1.21 -20.61
N LYS A 15 10.42 1.35 -21.66
CA LYS A 15 10.84 1.98 -22.92
C LYS A 15 11.24 3.43 -22.72
N VAL A 16 10.47 4.19 -21.94
CA VAL A 16 10.80 5.57 -21.58
C VAL A 16 12.10 5.66 -20.80
N ILE A 17 12.30 4.79 -19.81
CA ILE A 17 13.51 4.72 -18.98
C ILE A 17 14.73 4.47 -19.84
N LYS A 18 14.67 3.51 -20.77
CA LYS A 18 15.79 3.19 -21.66
C LYS A 18 16.11 4.33 -22.63
N HIS A 19 15.08 4.96 -23.20
CA HIS A 19 15.26 6.10 -24.10
C HIS A 19 15.92 7.30 -23.40
N GLN A 20 15.53 7.56 -22.15
CA GLN A 20 16.06 8.66 -21.33
C GLN A 20 17.35 8.28 -20.57
N ARG A 21 17.87 7.06 -20.76
CA ARG A 21 19.05 6.50 -20.04
C ARG A 21 18.91 6.56 -18.52
N TYR A 22 17.72 6.29 -18.01
CA TYR A 22 17.41 6.30 -16.58
C TYR A 22 17.74 4.98 -15.85
N ASP A 23 18.41 4.05 -16.53
CA ASP A 23 18.96 2.82 -15.96
C ASP A 23 20.24 3.07 -15.12
N PRO A 24 20.52 2.22 -14.11
CA PRO A 24 19.70 1.10 -13.63
C PRO A 24 18.45 1.59 -12.87
N VAL A 25 17.37 0.82 -12.94
CA VAL A 25 16.09 1.09 -12.27
C VAL A 25 15.68 -0.05 -11.34
N ILE A 26 15.14 0.32 -10.17
CA ILE A 26 14.50 -0.63 -9.23
C ILE A 26 12.99 -0.42 -9.25
N PHE A 27 12.24 -1.47 -9.55
CA PHE A 27 10.78 -1.53 -9.44
C PHE A 27 10.39 -2.18 -8.11
N PHE A 28 9.88 -1.39 -7.17
CA PHE A 28 9.34 -1.91 -5.92
C PHE A 28 7.89 -2.37 -6.09
N SER A 29 7.65 -3.64 -5.74
CA SER A 29 6.32 -4.22 -5.57
C SER A 29 6.28 -5.00 -4.25
N PHE A 30 5.16 -5.03 -3.53
CA PHE A 30 5.10 -5.74 -2.23
C PHE A 30 4.84 -7.25 -2.37
N GLY A 31 4.25 -7.69 -3.48
CA GLY A 31 3.96 -9.09 -3.75
C GLY A 31 5.10 -9.80 -4.49
N ARG A 32 5.60 -10.92 -3.96
CA ARG A 32 6.63 -11.76 -4.63
C ARG A 32 6.18 -12.18 -6.04
N ARG A 33 4.93 -12.65 -6.13
CA ARG A 33 4.30 -13.05 -7.39
C ARG A 33 4.19 -11.90 -8.38
N ASP A 34 3.95 -10.67 -7.91
CA ASP A 34 3.84 -9.51 -8.79
C ASP A 34 5.22 -9.16 -9.36
N CYS A 35 6.29 -9.22 -8.55
CA CYS A 35 7.67 -9.06 -9.05
C CYS A 35 8.01 -10.08 -10.14
N GLU A 36 7.77 -11.38 -9.91
CA GLU A 36 8.01 -12.44 -10.88
C GLU A 36 7.17 -12.25 -12.16
N THR A 37 5.90 -11.89 -12.01
CA THR A 37 4.99 -11.69 -13.15
C THR A 37 5.45 -10.52 -14.02
N TYR A 38 5.74 -9.37 -13.42
CA TYR A 38 6.16 -8.18 -14.16
C TYR A 38 7.53 -8.37 -14.80
N ALA A 39 8.49 -8.94 -14.08
CA ALA A 39 9.81 -9.23 -14.61
C ALA A 39 9.75 -10.26 -15.77
N GLY A 40 9.03 -11.36 -15.59
CA GLY A 40 8.90 -12.40 -16.61
C GLY A 40 8.23 -11.90 -17.89
N GLN A 41 7.21 -11.04 -17.77
CA GLN A 41 6.60 -10.38 -18.93
C GLN A 41 7.59 -9.44 -19.64
N CYS A 42 8.35 -8.65 -18.88
CA CYS A 42 9.35 -7.75 -19.46
C CYS A 42 10.48 -8.53 -20.13
N ALA A 43 10.97 -9.60 -19.52
CA ALA A 43 12.02 -10.46 -20.08
C ALA A 43 11.56 -11.16 -21.37
N LYS A 44 10.32 -11.68 -21.38
CA LYS A 44 9.74 -12.27 -22.60
C LYS A 44 9.64 -11.24 -23.73
N LEU A 45 9.15 -10.04 -23.44
CA LEU A 45 9.03 -8.98 -24.45
C LEU A 45 10.39 -8.43 -24.91
N ALA A 46 11.41 -8.44 -24.04
CA ALA A 46 12.79 -8.12 -24.40
C ALA A 46 13.37 -9.17 -25.34
N ALA A 47 13.18 -10.46 -25.04
CA ALA A 47 13.60 -11.57 -25.91
C ALA A 47 12.89 -11.56 -27.28
N GLU A 48 11.63 -11.10 -27.33
CA GLU A 48 10.87 -10.90 -28.59
C GLU A 48 11.27 -9.61 -29.35
N GLY A 49 12.24 -8.83 -28.85
CA GLY A 49 12.69 -7.57 -29.48
C GLY A 49 11.70 -6.41 -29.37
N LYS A 50 10.66 -6.52 -28.53
CA LYS A 50 9.63 -5.48 -28.34
C LYS A 50 10.04 -4.40 -27.33
N ILE A 51 11.06 -4.68 -26.53
CA ILE A 51 11.72 -3.76 -25.59
C ILE A 51 13.18 -3.62 -26.05
N PRO A 52 13.80 -2.43 -26.00
CA PRO A 52 15.19 -2.28 -26.42
C PRO A 52 16.10 -3.10 -25.51
N ALA A 53 17.11 -3.75 -26.10
CA ALA A 53 18.07 -4.56 -25.36
C ALA A 53 18.79 -3.71 -24.29
N PHE A 54 18.85 -4.24 -23.08
CA PHE A 54 19.53 -3.57 -21.97
C PHE A 54 21.05 -3.75 -22.02
N LEU A 55 21.49 -4.90 -22.53
CA LEU A 55 22.86 -5.38 -22.56
C LEU A 55 23.38 -5.51 -24.00
N SER A 56 24.70 -5.40 -24.17
CA SER A 56 25.38 -5.76 -25.41
C SER A 56 25.57 -7.27 -25.51
N GLU A 57 25.88 -7.80 -26.70
CA GLU A 57 26.15 -9.24 -26.88
C GLU A 57 27.34 -9.71 -26.03
N GLU A 58 28.37 -8.87 -25.85
CA GLU A 58 29.52 -9.14 -24.98
C GLU A 58 29.12 -9.22 -23.50
N ASP A 59 28.27 -8.30 -23.03
CA ASP A 59 27.77 -8.30 -21.66
C ASP A 59 26.96 -9.57 -21.37
N VAL A 60 26.18 -10.06 -22.34
CA VAL A 60 25.38 -11.29 -22.18
C VAL A 60 26.26 -12.50 -21.95
N VAL A 61 27.35 -12.64 -22.72
CA VAL A 61 28.33 -13.73 -22.53
C VAL A 61 28.96 -13.65 -21.14
N HIS A 62 29.33 -12.44 -20.70
CA HIS A 62 29.93 -12.26 -19.38
C HIS A 62 28.96 -12.60 -18.23
N VAL A 63 27.68 -12.21 -18.37
CA VAL A 63 26.63 -12.58 -17.43
C VAL A 63 26.44 -14.10 -17.37
N GLU A 64 26.45 -14.78 -18.52
CA GLU A 64 26.35 -16.24 -18.58
C GLU A 64 27.53 -16.92 -17.89
N GLU A 65 28.76 -16.47 -18.13
CA GLU A 65 29.96 -16.99 -17.48
C GLU A 65 29.91 -16.83 -15.96
N ILE A 66 29.55 -15.64 -15.47
CA ILE A 66 29.41 -15.39 -14.03
C ILE A 66 28.33 -16.29 -13.43
N PHE A 67 27.19 -16.41 -14.11
CA PHE A 67 26.07 -17.23 -13.64
C PHE A 67 26.42 -18.72 -13.60
N ASP A 68 27.04 -19.24 -14.66
CA ASP A 68 27.38 -20.67 -14.77
C ASP A 68 28.50 -21.05 -13.79
N ASN A 69 29.47 -20.16 -13.56
CA ASN A 69 30.48 -20.34 -12.52
C ASN A 69 29.88 -20.34 -11.12
N ALA A 70 28.93 -19.45 -10.84
CA ALA A 70 28.29 -19.39 -9.53
C ALA A 70 27.41 -20.62 -9.26
N ILE A 71 26.65 -21.08 -10.26
CA ILE A 71 25.75 -22.24 -10.12
C ILE A 71 26.50 -23.58 -10.15
N SER A 72 27.79 -23.60 -10.49
CA SER A 72 28.59 -24.83 -10.56
C SER A 72 28.78 -25.50 -9.21
N CYS A 73 28.53 -24.80 -8.10
CA CYS A 73 28.55 -25.39 -6.75
C CYS A 73 27.29 -26.21 -6.44
N LEU A 74 26.21 -26.05 -7.21
CA LEU A 74 24.98 -26.83 -7.07
C LEU A 74 25.09 -28.18 -7.80
N SER A 75 24.29 -29.14 -7.34
CA SER A 75 24.11 -30.43 -8.01
C SER A 75 23.48 -30.25 -9.39
N GLU A 76 23.67 -31.22 -10.31
CA GLU A 76 23.06 -31.14 -11.65
C GLU A 76 21.53 -31.10 -11.60
N GLU A 77 20.92 -31.78 -10.63
CA GLU A 77 19.48 -31.78 -10.40
C GLU A 77 18.98 -30.39 -9.97
N ASP A 78 19.75 -29.66 -9.15
CA ASP A 78 19.38 -28.32 -8.71
C ASP A 78 19.55 -27.26 -9.80
N ARG A 79 20.50 -27.45 -10.73
CA ARG A 79 20.74 -26.52 -11.85
C ARG A 79 19.60 -26.48 -12.85
N VAL A 80 18.88 -27.58 -12.99
CA VAL A 80 17.73 -27.68 -13.91
C VAL A 80 16.40 -27.23 -13.29
N LEU A 81 16.43 -26.79 -12.02
CA LEU A 81 15.23 -26.27 -11.36
C LEU A 81 14.72 -25.03 -12.11
N LYS A 82 13.39 -25.00 -12.31
CA LYS A 82 12.70 -23.94 -13.02
C LYS A 82 13.12 -22.51 -12.59
N PRO A 83 13.22 -22.17 -11.28
CA PRO A 83 13.63 -20.84 -10.86
C PRO A 83 15.05 -20.45 -11.30
N VAL A 84 15.96 -21.42 -11.40
CA VAL A 84 17.36 -21.20 -11.82
C VAL A 84 17.39 -20.88 -13.32
N VAL A 85 16.72 -21.70 -14.13
CA VAL A 85 16.64 -21.52 -15.58
C VAL A 85 15.93 -20.22 -15.96
N GLU A 86 14.78 -19.93 -15.32
CA GLU A 86 14.04 -18.69 -15.56
C GLU A 86 14.87 -17.46 -15.17
N MET A 87 15.60 -17.50 -14.05
CA MET A 87 16.48 -16.41 -13.65
C MET A 87 17.63 -16.20 -14.64
N LYS A 88 18.28 -17.26 -15.11
CA LYS A 88 19.32 -17.16 -16.16
C LYS A 88 18.79 -16.44 -17.39
N THR A 89 17.58 -16.82 -17.83
CA THR A 89 16.96 -16.24 -19.02
C THR A 89 16.61 -14.76 -18.83
N MET A 90 16.18 -14.35 -17.63
CA MET A 90 15.94 -12.94 -17.30
C MET A 90 17.24 -12.13 -17.25
N LEU A 91 18.30 -12.69 -16.63
CA LEU A 91 19.59 -12.03 -16.48
C LEU A 91 20.28 -11.74 -17.82
N GLN A 92 20.14 -12.65 -18.79
CA GLN A 92 20.58 -12.42 -20.19
C GLN A 92 19.92 -11.18 -20.82
N GLN A 93 18.73 -10.79 -20.35
CA GLN A 93 18.04 -9.57 -20.81
C GLN A 93 18.35 -8.34 -19.94
N GLY A 94 19.26 -8.44 -18.97
CA GLY A 94 19.54 -7.38 -17.98
C GLY A 94 18.39 -7.11 -17.01
N ILE A 95 17.48 -8.07 -16.84
CA ILE A 95 16.31 -8.01 -15.97
C ILE A 95 16.47 -9.03 -14.86
N ALA A 96 16.10 -8.69 -13.62
CA ALA A 96 16.14 -9.64 -12.52
C ALA A 96 14.98 -9.42 -11.53
N VAL A 97 14.75 -10.43 -10.69
CA VAL A 97 13.79 -10.38 -9.57
C VAL A 97 14.57 -10.50 -8.26
N HIS A 98 14.18 -9.76 -7.22
CA HIS A 98 14.74 -9.93 -5.88
C HIS A 98 13.65 -9.95 -4.81
N HIS A 99 13.49 -11.08 -4.13
CA HIS A 99 12.59 -11.19 -2.98
C HIS A 99 12.98 -12.34 -2.07
N SER A 100 12.43 -12.34 -0.85
CA SER A 100 12.76 -13.34 0.17
C SER A 100 12.52 -14.80 -0.23
N GLY A 101 11.63 -15.07 -1.19
CA GLY A 101 11.36 -16.42 -1.72
C GLY A 101 12.39 -17.02 -2.67
N LEU A 102 13.42 -16.27 -3.10
CA LEU A 102 14.48 -16.81 -3.98
C LEU A 102 15.47 -17.66 -3.20
N LEU A 103 16.11 -18.62 -3.88
CA LEU A 103 17.25 -19.37 -3.36
C LEU A 103 18.36 -18.39 -2.95
N PRO A 104 19.04 -18.60 -1.79
CA PRO A 104 20.09 -17.70 -1.32
C PRO A 104 21.17 -17.42 -2.37
N ILE A 105 21.64 -18.46 -3.06
CA ILE A 105 22.64 -18.35 -4.13
C ILE A 105 22.18 -17.45 -5.29
N LEU A 106 20.90 -17.54 -5.68
CA LEU A 106 20.37 -16.67 -6.74
C LEU A 106 20.30 -15.22 -6.29
N LYS A 107 19.98 -14.96 -5.01
CA LYS A 107 20.02 -13.59 -4.47
C LYS A 107 21.42 -13.03 -4.56
N GLU A 108 22.43 -13.76 -4.09
CA GLU A 108 23.83 -13.32 -4.12
C GLU A 108 24.31 -13.01 -5.55
N ILE A 109 23.99 -13.87 -6.52
CA ILE A 109 24.33 -13.64 -7.95
C ILE A 109 23.65 -12.37 -8.48
N ILE A 110 22.38 -12.15 -8.18
CA ILE A 110 21.63 -10.97 -8.64
C ILE A 110 22.18 -9.70 -8.01
N GLU A 111 22.53 -9.73 -6.73
CA GLU A 111 23.14 -8.61 -6.02
C GLU A 111 24.50 -8.26 -6.63
N LEU A 112 25.34 -9.27 -6.93
CA LEU A 112 26.61 -9.10 -7.62
C LEU A 112 26.42 -8.48 -9.01
N LEU A 113 25.57 -9.07 -9.86
CA LEU A 113 25.33 -8.59 -11.23
C LEU A 113 24.68 -7.20 -11.25
N PHE A 114 23.93 -6.83 -10.21
CA PHE A 114 23.40 -5.47 -10.08
C PHE A 114 24.49 -4.45 -9.73
N GLN A 115 25.44 -4.81 -8.85
CA GLN A 115 26.58 -3.96 -8.50
C GLN A 115 27.54 -3.77 -9.68
N GLU A 116 27.81 -4.83 -10.44
CA GLU A 116 28.61 -4.78 -11.67
C GLU A 116 27.89 -4.08 -12.83
N GLY A 117 26.60 -3.75 -12.65
CA GLY A 117 25.82 -2.98 -13.60
C GLY A 117 25.26 -3.79 -14.76
N PHE A 118 25.28 -5.11 -14.71
CA PHE A 118 24.66 -5.99 -15.71
C PHE A 118 23.13 -6.09 -15.54
N VAL A 119 22.60 -5.88 -14.33
CA VAL A 119 21.15 -5.78 -14.13
C VAL A 119 20.72 -4.32 -14.27
N LYS A 120 20.00 -4.02 -15.36
CA LYS A 120 19.47 -2.66 -15.64
C LYS A 120 18.06 -2.43 -15.11
N ALA A 121 17.26 -3.49 -14.98
CA ALA A 121 15.92 -3.42 -14.42
C ALA A 121 15.72 -4.52 -13.36
N LEU A 122 15.62 -4.10 -12.10
CA LEU A 122 15.45 -5.00 -10.96
C LEU A 122 14.04 -4.88 -10.40
N PHE A 123 13.30 -5.99 -10.33
CA PHE A 123 11.98 -6.07 -9.70
C PHE A 123 12.12 -6.62 -8.29
N ALA A 124 11.95 -5.77 -7.28
CA ALA A 124 12.29 -6.10 -5.91
C ALA A 124 11.12 -5.90 -4.93
N THR A 125 11.10 -6.71 -3.86
CA THR A 125 10.27 -6.44 -2.68
C THR A 125 10.94 -5.46 -1.73
N GLU A 126 10.18 -4.91 -0.78
CA GLU A 126 10.63 -3.95 0.25
C GLU A 126 11.93 -4.39 0.96
N THR A 127 12.13 -5.69 1.18
CA THR A 127 13.34 -6.24 1.82
C THR A 127 14.66 -5.84 1.14
N PHE A 128 14.65 -5.58 -0.17
CA PHE A 128 15.84 -5.13 -0.89
C PHE A 128 16.32 -3.76 -0.39
N ALA A 129 15.38 -2.87 -0.05
CA ALA A 129 15.69 -1.55 0.46
C ALA A 129 16.27 -1.57 1.88
N MET A 130 16.07 -2.65 2.64
CA MET A 130 16.55 -2.80 4.01
C MET A 130 17.96 -3.40 4.11
N GLY A 131 18.41 -4.16 3.11
CA GLY A 131 19.49 -5.15 3.29
C GLY A 131 20.86 -4.81 2.69
N VAL A 132 20.94 -3.95 1.66
CA VAL A 132 22.18 -3.80 0.88
C VAL A 132 22.38 -2.37 0.39
N ASN A 133 23.64 -1.91 0.29
CA ASN A 133 23.99 -0.61 -0.29
C ASN A 133 24.07 -0.65 -1.82
N MET A 134 22.94 -0.92 -2.48
CA MET A 134 22.84 -0.99 -3.94
C MET A 134 21.95 0.14 -4.50
N PRO A 135 22.52 1.33 -4.77
CA PRO A 135 21.78 2.43 -5.35
C PRO A 135 21.51 2.22 -6.84
N ALA A 136 20.41 2.77 -7.31
CA ALA A 136 20.00 2.82 -8.71
C ALA A 136 19.88 4.27 -9.17
N ARG A 137 19.83 4.52 -10.48
CA ARG A 137 19.56 5.87 -10.98
C ARG A 137 18.08 6.26 -10.74
N THR A 138 17.20 5.28 -10.88
CA THR A 138 15.75 5.47 -10.79
C THR A 138 15.11 4.42 -9.88
N VAL A 139 14.09 4.83 -9.13
CA VAL A 139 13.19 3.96 -8.37
C VAL A 139 11.77 4.13 -8.89
N VAL A 140 11.05 3.04 -9.07
CA VAL A 140 9.66 3.01 -9.49
C VAL A 140 8.84 2.25 -8.46
N PHE A 141 7.74 2.84 -8.01
CA PHE A 141 6.76 2.17 -7.16
C PHE A 141 5.61 1.68 -8.04
N THR A 142 5.45 0.36 -8.18
CA THR A 142 4.37 -0.23 -8.99
C THR A 142 3.02 -0.20 -8.27
N VAL A 143 3.07 -0.15 -6.93
CA VAL A 143 1.91 -0.03 -6.05
C VAL A 143 2.33 0.73 -4.80
N LEU A 144 1.43 1.51 -4.23
CA LEU A 144 1.68 2.33 -3.03
C LEU A 144 0.98 1.81 -1.78
N GLN A 145 0.19 0.75 -1.92
CA GLN A 145 -0.50 0.11 -0.81
C GLN A 145 0.08 -1.28 -0.53
N LYS A 146 0.30 -1.59 0.74
CA LYS A 146 0.73 -2.92 1.18
C LYS A 146 -0.21 -3.49 2.23
N PHE A 147 -0.20 -4.82 2.34
CA PHE A 147 -0.93 -5.53 3.38
C PHE A 147 0.01 -5.74 4.58
N ASP A 148 -0.39 -5.26 5.75
CA ASP A 148 0.40 -5.36 6.98
C ASP A 148 0.08 -6.59 7.84
N GLY A 149 -0.86 -7.43 7.38
CA GLY A 149 -1.38 -8.58 8.12
C GLY A 149 -2.83 -8.40 8.55
N GLU A 150 -3.29 -7.15 8.68
CA GLU A 150 -4.64 -6.81 9.12
C GLU A 150 -5.42 -6.07 8.04
N SER A 151 -4.79 -5.07 7.42
CA SER A 151 -5.43 -4.20 6.44
C SER A 151 -4.50 -3.86 5.28
N LYS A 152 -5.11 -3.42 4.17
CA LYS A 152 -4.37 -2.83 3.06
C LYS A 152 -4.25 -1.33 3.35
N ARG A 153 -3.03 -0.86 3.55
CA ARG A 153 -2.73 0.55 3.90
C ARG A 153 -1.73 1.15 2.93
N TRP A 154 -1.71 2.48 2.83
CA TRP A 154 -0.64 3.21 2.16
C TRP A 154 0.71 2.98 2.84
N ILE A 155 1.80 3.04 2.06
CA ILE A 155 3.14 3.04 2.64
C ILE A 155 3.37 4.29 3.48
N HIS A 156 4.03 4.11 4.62
CA HIS A 156 4.38 5.21 5.50
C HIS A 156 5.58 5.99 4.93
N SER A 157 5.73 7.25 5.33
CA SER A 157 6.84 8.10 4.87
C SER A 157 8.22 7.47 5.10
N GLY A 158 8.44 6.79 6.23
CA GLY A 158 9.71 6.11 6.49
C GLY A 158 10.00 4.98 5.49
N GLU A 159 8.98 4.21 5.11
CA GLU A 159 9.06 3.11 4.14
C GLU A 159 9.31 3.68 2.74
N TYR A 160 8.59 4.74 2.37
CA TYR A 160 8.81 5.48 1.14
C TYR A 160 10.25 6.00 1.06
N THR A 161 10.71 6.73 2.09
CA THR A 161 12.05 7.32 2.15
C THR A 161 13.15 6.26 2.06
N GLN A 162 12.98 5.10 2.68
CA GLN A 162 13.94 4.00 2.61
C GLN A 162 14.05 3.42 1.19
N MET A 163 12.92 3.23 0.50
CA MET A 163 12.88 2.71 -0.87
C MET A 163 13.33 3.77 -1.89
N SER A 164 12.80 4.98 -1.81
CA SER A 164 13.11 6.10 -2.70
C SER A 164 14.55 6.57 -2.54
N GLY A 165 15.13 6.45 -1.33
CA GLY A 165 16.54 6.73 -1.05
C GLY A 165 17.53 5.82 -1.79
N ARG A 166 17.05 4.78 -2.47
CA ARG A 166 17.85 3.99 -3.41
C ARG A 166 18.03 4.66 -4.76
N ALA A 167 17.28 5.72 -5.08
CA ALA A 167 17.45 6.48 -6.30
C ALA A 167 18.60 7.51 -6.15
N GLY A 168 19.43 7.61 -7.18
CA GLY A 168 20.58 8.51 -7.27
C GLY A 168 21.86 7.86 -6.75
N ARG A 169 22.81 7.62 -7.65
CA ARG A 169 24.14 7.10 -7.30
C ARG A 169 25.12 8.25 -7.12
N ARG A 170 25.73 8.32 -5.94
CA ARG A 170 26.69 9.37 -5.58
C ARG A 170 27.84 9.41 -6.59
N GLY A 171 28.04 10.56 -7.23
CA GLY A 171 29.12 10.79 -8.19
C GLY A 171 28.86 10.26 -9.61
N LEU A 172 27.74 9.59 -9.86
CA LEU A 172 27.36 9.09 -11.19
C LEU A 172 26.10 9.76 -11.74
N ASP A 173 25.15 10.11 -10.87
CA ASP A 173 23.87 10.71 -11.27
C ASP A 173 23.72 12.13 -10.71
N ASP A 174 23.21 13.06 -11.51
CA ASP A 174 22.92 14.45 -11.09
C ASP A 174 21.79 14.51 -10.04
N CYS A 175 20.81 13.62 -10.16
CA CYS A 175 19.70 13.48 -9.24
C CYS A 175 19.12 12.06 -9.27
N GLY A 176 18.56 11.63 -8.15
CA GLY A 176 17.74 10.42 -8.06
C GLY A 176 16.31 10.67 -8.55
N ARG A 177 15.78 9.76 -9.36
CA ARG A 177 14.41 9.84 -9.87
C ARG A 177 13.51 8.83 -9.19
N CYS A 178 12.38 9.27 -8.68
CA CYS A 178 11.35 8.41 -8.11
C CYS A 178 10.06 8.55 -8.93
N ILE A 179 9.50 7.44 -9.40
CA ILE A 179 8.29 7.40 -10.22
C ILE A 179 7.23 6.59 -9.47
N LEU A 180 6.05 7.17 -9.29
CA LEU A 180 4.94 6.55 -8.56
C LEU A 180 3.87 6.14 -9.59
N MET A 181 3.55 4.85 -9.68
CA MET A 181 2.42 4.39 -10.47
C MET A 181 1.14 4.49 -9.62
N LEU A 182 0.34 5.51 -9.89
CA LEU A 182 -0.97 5.69 -9.26
C LEU A 182 -2.01 4.84 -9.98
N GLY A 183 -2.89 4.20 -9.22
CA GLY A 183 -3.96 3.34 -9.75
C GLY A 183 -5.32 3.79 -9.25
N ASP A 184 -5.50 3.78 -7.92
CA ASP A 184 -6.67 4.35 -7.25
C ASP A 184 -6.40 5.83 -6.94
N GLU A 185 -7.45 6.66 -6.88
CA GLU A 185 -7.36 8.04 -6.40
C GLU A 185 -6.84 8.05 -4.96
N MET A 186 -5.56 8.36 -4.81
CA MET A 186 -4.93 8.52 -3.51
C MET A 186 -5.38 9.86 -2.93
N PRO A 187 -5.99 9.90 -1.73
CA PRO A 187 -6.34 11.17 -1.10
C PRO A 187 -5.12 12.08 -0.97
N GLU A 188 -5.32 13.39 -1.15
CA GLU A 188 -4.23 14.38 -1.11
C GLU A 188 -3.47 14.36 0.23
N GLU A 189 -4.19 14.21 1.34
CA GLU A 189 -3.65 14.09 2.70
C GLU A 189 -2.69 12.89 2.82
N ASP A 190 -3.11 11.72 2.32
CA ASP A 190 -2.28 10.51 2.34
C ASP A 190 -1.02 10.69 1.48
N ALA A 191 -1.15 11.33 0.31
CA ALA A 191 -0.04 11.58 -0.60
C ALA A 191 0.98 12.54 0.04
N LYS A 192 0.51 13.63 0.66
CA LYS A 192 1.35 14.56 1.42
C LYS A 192 2.04 13.85 2.58
N HIS A 193 1.31 13.05 3.35
CA HIS A 193 1.87 12.32 4.48
C HIS A 193 2.91 11.29 4.04
N MET A 194 2.72 10.61 2.91
CA MET A 194 3.69 9.67 2.36
C MET A 194 4.97 10.37 1.86
N LEU A 195 4.83 11.48 1.12
CA LEU A 195 5.97 12.13 0.45
C LEU A 195 6.74 13.10 1.34
N GLN A 196 6.03 13.84 2.20
CA GLN A 196 6.58 14.91 3.05
C GLN A 196 6.49 14.60 4.55
N GLY A 197 5.86 13.48 4.93
CA GLY A 197 5.73 13.10 6.32
C GLY A 197 7.10 12.88 6.98
N LYS A 198 7.14 13.01 8.30
CA LYS A 198 8.34 12.67 9.08
C LYS A 198 8.51 11.16 9.14
N ALA A 199 9.75 10.70 9.29
CA ALA A 199 10.01 9.30 9.59
C ALA A 199 9.23 8.88 10.85
N ALA A 200 8.54 7.75 10.77
CA ALA A 200 7.74 7.25 11.88
C ALA A 200 8.64 7.03 13.11
N PRO A 201 8.17 7.37 14.32
CA PRO A 201 8.93 7.11 15.53
C PRO A 201 9.14 5.61 15.69
N LEU A 202 10.30 5.22 16.22
CA LEU A 202 10.56 3.82 16.57
C LEU A 202 9.70 3.47 17.79
N ILE A 203 8.61 2.73 17.60
CA ILE A 203 7.73 2.28 18.68
C ILE A 203 8.12 0.86 19.10
N SER A 204 8.24 0.64 20.41
CA SER A 204 8.56 -0.69 20.94
C SER A 204 7.42 -1.68 20.70
N SER A 205 7.72 -2.79 20.01
CA SER A 205 6.84 -3.96 19.89
C SER A 205 7.10 -4.99 20.99
N PHE A 206 7.64 -4.58 22.14
CA PHE A 206 7.92 -5.49 23.26
C PHE A 206 6.63 -6.18 23.71
N LYS A 207 6.66 -7.50 23.78
CA LYS A 207 5.54 -8.35 24.22
C LYS A 207 6.09 -9.47 25.08
N LEU A 208 5.42 -9.74 26.20
CA LEU A 208 5.73 -10.89 27.03
C LEU A 208 5.14 -12.14 26.40
N THR A 209 6.01 -13.09 26.04
CA THR A 209 5.61 -14.43 25.58
C THR A 209 5.97 -15.45 26.64
N TYR A 210 5.29 -16.61 26.66
CA TYR A 210 5.65 -17.71 27.57
C TYR A 210 7.12 -18.09 27.49
N TYR A 211 7.70 -18.13 26.28
CA TYR A 211 9.12 -18.40 26.08
C TYR A 211 10.01 -17.35 26.76
N THR A 212 9.69 -16.06 26.58
CA THR A 212 10.44 -14.96 27.23
C THR A 212 10.30 -15.06 28.74
N LEU A 213 9.09 -15.27 29.27
CA LEU A 213 8.81 -15.40 30.70
C LEU A 213 9.59 -16.55 31.33
N LEU A 214 9.54 -17.75 30.74
CA LEU A 214 10.26 -18.93 31.25
C LEU A 214 11.78 -18.74 31.22
N ASN A 215 12.32 -18.10 30.17
CA ASN A 215 13.75 -17.81 30.10
C ASN A 215 14.17 -16.74 31.12
N LEU A 216 13.33 -15.74 31.35
CA LEU A 216 13.57 -14.74 32.39
C LEU A 216 13.53 -15.38 33.76
N LEU A 217 12.51 -16.17 34.10
CA LEU A 217 12.42 -16.90 35.37
C LEU A 217 13.67 -17.75 35.62
N ARG A 218 14.05 -18.59 34.64
CA ARG A 218 15.23 -19.47 34.75
C ARG A 218 16.54 -18.71 34.99
N ARG A 219 16.74 -17.54 34.37
CA ARG A 219 17.99 -16.77 34.47
C ARG A 219 18.02 -15.83 35.69
N MET A 220 16.85 -15.37 36.11
CA MET A 220 16.71 -14.31 37.11
C MET A 220 16.60 -14.86 38.54
N GLU A 221 16.19 -16.12 38.71
CA GLU A 221 16.29 -16.85 39.98
C GLU A 221 17.72 -16.84 40.54
N SER A 222 18.75 -16.82 39.68
CA SER A 222 20.16 -16.82 40.11
C SER A 222 20.74 -15.43 40.40
N SER A 223 20.07 -14.35 39.97
CA SER A 223 20.59 -12.97 40.04
C SER A 223 19.85 -12.07 41.03
N GLY A 224 18.81 -12.59 41.70
CA GLY A 224 18.08 -11.88 42.76
C GLY A 224 17.26 -10.67 42.29
N GLN A 225 17.21 -10.41 40.97
CA GLN A 225 16.34 -9.40 40.37
C GLN A 225 15.06 -10.06 39.89
N GLY A 226 13.90 -9.46 40.19
CA GLY A 226 12.61 -9.94 39.71
C GLY A 226 12.41 -9.65 38.21
N MET A 227 11.51 -10.40 37.57
CA MET A 227 11.08 -10.20 36.18
C MET A 227 10.68 -8.75 35.89
N GLU A 228 10.12 -8.09 36.90
CA GLU A 228 9.74 -6.70 36.95
C GLU A 228 10.89 -5.77 36.54
N HIS A 229 12.14 -6.13 36.84
CA HIS A 229 13.30 -5.33 36.45
C HIS A 229 13.46 -5.22 34.93
N VAL A 230 13.23 -6.32 34.22
CA VAL A 230 13.34 -6.37 32.75
C VAL A 230 12.18 -5.63 32.11
N ILE A 231 10.98 -5.77 32.68
CA ILE A 231 9.79 -5.04 32.22
C ILE A 231 9.99 -3.53 32.44
N ALA A 232 10.45 -3.12 33.62
CA ALA A 232 10.71 -1.72 33.96
C ALA A 232 11.80 -1.09 33.08
N LYS A 233 12.82 -1.85 32.70
CA LYS A 233 13.87 -1.40 31.77
C LYS A 233 13.56 -1.63 30.29
N SER A 234 12.34 -2.05 29.95
CA SER A 234 11.96 -2.23 28.56
C SER A 234 11.86 -0.88 27.84
N PHE A 235 12.17 -0.87 26.54
CA PHE A 235 12.02 0.34 25.73
C PHE A 235 10.55 0.81 25.68
N GLN A 236 9.60 -0.11 25.76
CA GLN A 236 8.18 0.21 25.86
C GLN A 236 7.86 1.01 27.12
N GLN A 237 8.36 0.56 28.29
CA GLN A 237 8.17 1.28 29.55
C GLN A 237 8.81 2.66 29.51
N PHE A 238 10.04 2.76 28.99
CA PHE A 238 10.72 4.05 28.80
C PHE A 238 9.91 5.03 27.94
N GLN A 239 9.29 4.55 26.85
CA GLN A 239 8.44 5.38 25.99
C GLN A 239 7.18 5.86 26.71
N GLN A 240 6.53 4.99 27.49
CA GLN A 240 5.33 5.35 28.27
C GLN A 240 5.66 6.38 29.35
N GLU A 241 6.72 6.16 30.14
CA GLU A 241 7.14 7.08 31.19
C GLU A 241 7.57 8.45 30.64
N ARG A 242 8.22 8.48 29.49
CA ARG A 242 8.61 9.73 28.83
C ARG A 242 7.40 10.51 28.31
N ASN A 243 6.37 9.83 27.81
CA ASN A 243 5.17 10.47 27.25
C ASN A 243 4.13 10.84 28.33
N ALA A 244 4.17 10.20 29.50
CA ALA A 244 3.17 10.41 30.56
C ALA A 244 3.05 11.88 31.02
N PRO A 245 4.13 12.65 31.27
CA PRO A 245 4.00 14.06 31.69
C PRO A 245 3.31 14.94 30.65
N GLU A 246 3.58 14.73 29.36
CA GLU A 246 2.97 15.49 28.27
C GLU A 246 1.46 15.21 28.20
N LEU A 247 1.07 13.94 28.32
CA LEU A 247 -0.33 13.54 28.38
C LEU A 247 -1.03 14.10 29.63
N GLU A 248 -0.39 14.08 30.79
CA GLU A 248 -0.94 14.66 32.03
C GLU A 248 -1.13 16.18 31.91
N THR A 249 -0.21 16.89 31.27
CA THR A 249 -0.38 18.33 31.01
C THR A 249 -1.50 18.60 30.03
N GLU A 250 -1.65 17.76 29.00
CA GLU A 250 -2.71 17.90 28.00
C GLU A 250 -4.09 17.66 28.61
N VAL A 251 -4.24 16.63 29.44
CA VAL A 251 -5.47 16.36 30.20
C VAL A 251 -5.83 17.57 31.06
N LYS A 252 -4.87 18.10 31.84
CA LYS A 252 -5.12 19.30 32.67
C LYS A 252 -5.52 20.51 31.84
N ARG A 253 -4.93 20.70 30.65
CA ARG A 253 -5.28 21.80 29.74
C ARG A 253 -6.71 21.65 29.23
N LEU A 254 -7.09 20.46 28.76
CA LEU A 254 -8.42 20.16 28.25
C LEU A 254 -9.48 20.23 29.35
N GLU A 255 -9.17 19.79 30.57
CA GLU A 255 -10.05 19.94 31.75
C GLU A 255 -10.28 21.41 32.10
N ALA A 256 -9.24 22.25 32.04
CA ALA A 256 -9.37 23.69 32.27
C ALA A 256 -10.17 24.38 31.17
N GLU A 257 -9.97 24.00 29.91
CA GLU A 257 -10.76 24.47 28.77
C GLU A 257 -12.23 24.09 28.92
N ALA A 258 -12.51 22.82 29.25
CA ALA A 258 -13.87 22.34 29.51
C ALA A 258 -14.54 23.08 30.68
N ALA A 259 -13.81 23.32 31.77
CA ALA A 259 -14.32 24.07 32.92
C ALA A 259 -14.58 25.56 32.61
N GLY A 260 -13.88 26.13 31.63
CA GLY A 260 -14.06 27.51 31.19
C GLY A 260 -15.26 27.71 30.26
N ILE A 261 -15.84 26.65 29.71
CA ILE A 261 -17.02 26.73 28.85
C ILE A 261 -18.27 26.83 29.76
N GLU A 262 -18.67 28.06 30.07
CA GLU A 262 -19.94 28.31 30.76
C GLU A 262 -21.12 28.19 29.79
N VAL A 263 -21.89 27.12 29.91
CA VAL A 263 -23.12 26.91 29.14
C VAL A 263 -24.33 27.33 29.96
N ALA A 264 -25.02 28.37 29.51
CA ALA A 264 -26.31 28.75 30.11
C ALA A 264 -27.34 27.62 29.94
N GLN A 265 -27.98 27.21 31.03
CA GLN A 265 -29.00 26.16 31.05
C GLN A 265 -28.49 24.80 30.50
N GLU A 266 -27.36 24.33 31.02
CA GLU A 266 -26.70 23.09 30.59
C GLU A 266 -27.65 21.87 30.56
N GLU A 267 -28.52 21.70 31.56
CA GLU A 267 -29.50 20.60 31.59
C GLU A 267 -30.47 20.64 30.41
N ALA A 268 -31.05 21.82 30.12
CA ALA A 268 -31.97 21.99 28.99
C ALA A 268 -31.27 21.83 27.63
N LEU A 269 -30.02 22.31 27.51
CA LEU A 269 -29.24 22.12 26.28
C LEU A 269 -28.88 20.64 26.07
N ARG A 270 -28.54 19.93 27.16
CA ARG A 270 -28.25 18.49 27.12
C ARG A 270 -29.47 17.71 26.68
N GLU A 271 -30.65 18.00 27.24
CA GLU A 271 -31.92 17.43 26.81
C GLU A 271 -32.25 17.74 25.34
N TYR A 272 -32.05 18.99 24.90
CA TYR A 272 -32.24 19.35 23.50
C TYR A 272 -31.29 18.58 22.56
N SER A 273 -30.02 18.44 22.94
CA SER A 273 -29.01 17.71 22.16
C SER A 273 -29.33 16.22 22.06
N THR A 274 -29.72 15.57 23.17
CA THR A 274 -30.12 14.16 23.16
C THR A 274 -31.38 13.94 22.33
N LEU A 275 -32.37 14.82 22.45
CA LEU A 275 -33.57 14.78 21.61
C LEU A 275 -33.24 14.97 20.13
N ARG A 276 -32.38 15.92 19.78
CA ARG A 276 -31.96 16.17 18.38
C ARG A 276 -31.17 15.01 17.79
N ALA A 277 -30.26 14.41 18.57
CA ALA A 277 -29.55 13.19 18.18
C ALA A 277 -30.52 12.03 17.98
N GLY A 278 -31.49 11.86 18.89
CA GLY A 278 -32.55 10.86 18.78
C GLY A 278 -33.43 11.06 17.53
N ILE A 279 -33.86 12.29 17.22
CA ILE A 279 -34.60 12.60 15.98
C ILE A 279 -33.78 12.21 14.75
N SER A 280 -32.48 12.55 14.73
CA SER A 280 -31.59 12.25 13.60
C SER A 280 -31.36 10.73 13.43
N GLU A 281 -31.31 9.97 14.52
CA GLU A 281 -31.24 8.51 14.50
C GLU A 281 -32.54 7.89 13.97
N GLN A 282 -33.70 8.34 14.46
CA GLN A 282 -35.00 7.87 14.01
C GLN A 282 -35.26 8.22 12.53
N GLN A 283 -34.85 9.41 12.08
CA GLN A 283 -34.90 9.80 10.67
C GLN A 283 -34.04 8.89 9.79
N ARG A 284 -32.84 8.52 10.24
CA ARG A 284 -31.99 7.56 9.50
C ARG A 284 -32.61 6.18 9.45
N ALA A 285 -33.18 5.68 10.55
CA ALA A 285 -33.87 4.39 10.58
C ALA A 285 -35.11 4.37 9.66
N LEU A 286 -35.89 5.46 9.67
CA LEU A 286 -37.01 5.64 8.74
C LEU A 286 -36.51 5.66 7.30
N MET A 287 -35.49 6.46 6.99
CA MET A 287 -34.94 6.56 5.63
C MET A 287 -34.36 5.23 5.15
N ALA A 288 -33.68 4.47 6.01
CA ALA A 288 -33.19 3.13 5.67
C ALA A 288 -34.33 2.17 5.30
N THR A 289 -35.48 2.29 5.96
CA THR A 289 -36.67 1.49 5.65
C THR A 289 -37.34 1.96 4.36
N VAL A 290 -37.42 3.27 4.13
CA VAL A 290 -37.97 3.86 2.90
C VAL A 290 -37.13 3.48 1.69
N MET A 291 -35.81 3.51 1.81
CA MET A 291 -34.87 3.21 0.72
C MET A 291 -34.78 1.72 0.35
N LEU A 292 -35.48 0.83 1.08
CA LEU A 292 -35.58 -0.57 0.66
C LEU A 292 -36.25 -0.67 -0.71
N PRO A 293 -35.69 -1.47 -1.65
CA PRO A 293 -36.23 -1.62 -3.01
C PRO A 293 -37.73 -1.93 -3.08
N ALA A 294 -38.25 -2.72 -2.13
CA ALA A 294 -39.66 -3.09 -2.06
C ALA A 294 -40.59 -1.88 -1.78
N ASN A 295 -40.06 -0.83 -1.15
CA ASN A 295 -40.83 0.32 -0.67
C ASN A 295 -40.69 1.54 -1.59
N CYS A 296 -39.51 1.80 -2.15
CA CYS A 296 -39.25 3.04 -2.93
C CYS A 296 -39.45 2.89 -4.44
N ILE A 297 -39.16 1.72 -5.04
CA ILE A 297 -39.04 1.59 -6.51
C ILE A 297 -40.35 1.91 -7.23
N ALA A 298 -41.50 1.47 -6.69
CA ALA A 298 -42.81 1.76 -7.26
C ALA A 298 -43.11 3.27 -7.35
N TYR A 299 -42.45 4.07 -6.53
CA TYR A 299 -42.61 5.51 -6.45
C TYR A 299 -41.48 6.28 -7.12
N LEU A 300 -40.66 5.64 -7.97
CA LEU A 300 -39.59 6.30 -8.74
C LEU A 300 -39.82 6.21 -10.26
N PRO A 301 -41.01 6.58 -10.80
CA PRO A 301 -41.17 6.70 -12.24
C PRO A 301 -40.33 7.87 -12.79
N PRO A 302 -39.91 7.80 -14.07
CA PRO A 302 -39.28 8.92 -14.77
C PRO A 302 -40.12 10.21 -14.63
N GLY A 303 -39.46 11.33 -14.35
CA GLY A 303 -40.10 12.63 -14.11
C GLY A 303 -40.42 12.93 -12.65
N ARG A 304 -40.16 12.00 -11.71
CA ARG A 304 -40.36 12.27 -10.29
C ARG A 304 -39.25 13.13 -9.70
N ILE A 305 -39.63 14.09 -8.86
CA ILE A 305 -38.70 14.89 -8.07
C ILE A 305 -38.24 14.09 -6.86
N VAL A 306 -36.92 14.05 -6.66
CA VAL A 306 -36.25 13.40 -5.52
C VAL A 306 -35.24 14.36 -4.90
N ARG A 307 -34.99 14.25 -3.60
CA ARG A 307 -33.88 14.94 -2.94
C ARG A 307 -32.72 13.97 -2.80
N VAL A 308 -31.53 14.38 -3.21
CA VAL A 308 -30.34 13.52 -3.25
C VAL A 308 -29.36 13.99 -2.17
N GLU A 309 -29.04 13.10 -1.25
CA GLU A 309 -28.04 13.34 -0.20
C GLU A 309 -27.04 12.19 -0.24
N LEU A 310 -25.76 12.50 -0.43
CA LEU A 310 -24.67 11.52 -0.52
C LEU A 310 -23.61 11.84 0.52
N GLU A 311 -23.26 10.86 1.36
CA GLU A 311 -22.16 10.96 2.34
C GLU A 311 -22.14 12.24 3.22
N ARG A 312 -23.32 12.84 3.44
CA ARG A 312 -23.62 14.08 4.20
C ARG A 312 -23.60 15.38 3.39
N GLU A 313 -23.43 15.32 2.09
CA GLU A 313 -23.66 16.45 1.19
C GLU A 313 -25.06 16.39 0.60
N ASP A 314 -25.79 17.51 0.68
CA ASP A 314 -27.11 17.68 0.10
C ASP A 314 -26.97 18.25 -1.32
N TRP A 315 -27.18 17.40 -2.32
CA TRP A 315 -27.15 17.76 -3.74
C TRP A 315 -28.45 18.46 -4.18
N GLY A 316 -29.38 18.65 -3.25
CA GLY A 316 -30.64 19.32 -3.48
C GLY A 316 -31.66 18.44 -4.21
N TYR A 317 -32.57 19.09 -4.93
CA TYR A 317 -33.66 18.42 -5.63
C TYR A 317 -33.30 18.15 -7.09
N GLY A 318 -33.52 16.91 -7.52
CA GLY A 318 -33.33 16.46 -8.89
C GLY A 318 -34.54 15.71 -9.44
N VAL A 319 -34.49 15.36 -10.72
CA VAL A 319 -35.56 14.64 -11.41
C VAL A 319 -35.07 13.27 -11.86
N VAL A 320 -35.81 12.21 -11.52
CA VAL A 320 -35.51 10.84 -11.95
C VAL A 320 -35.66 10.73 -13.46
N VAL A 321 -34.62 10.24 -14.13
CA VAL A 321 -34.56 10.01 -15.58
C VAL A 321 -34.80 8.54 -15.90
N SER A 322 -34.06 7.65 -15.24
CA SER A 322 -34.18 6.21 -15.41
C SER A 322 -33.87 5.46 -14.11
N VAL A 323 -34.48 4.29 -13.95
CA VAL A 323 -34.19 3.37 -12.86
C VAL A 323 -33.79 2.03 -13.49
N MET A 324 -32.55 1.63 -13.27
CA MET A 324 -31.99 0.39 -13.80
C MET A 324 -31.65 -0.58 -12.68
N ARG A 325 -31.87 -1.87 -12.90
CA ARG A 325 -31.40 -2.91 -12.00
C ARG A 325 -29.96 -3.27 -12.37
N GLY A 326 -29.02 -3.03 -11.48
CA GLY A 326 -27.64 -3.46 -11.63
C GLY A 326 -27.57 -4.98 -11.81
N GLN A 327 -26.86 -5.44 -12.84
CA GLN A 327 -26.51 -6.85 -12.94
C GLN A 327 -25.53 -7.16 -11.81
N THR A 328 -25.87 -8.10 -10.92
CA THR A 328 -24.95 -8.62 -9.91
C THR A 328 -23.78 -9.31 -10.61
N ARG A 329 -22.69 -8.57 -10.86
CA ARG A 329 -21.39 -9.18 -11.16
C ARG A 329 -20.93 -9.85 -9.87
N GLY A 330 -20.94 -11.18 -9.86
CA GLY A 330 -20.42 -11.97 -8.74
C GLY A 330 -18.97 -11.58 -8.46
N VAL A 331 -18.75 -10.86 -7.36
CA VAL A 331 -17.41 -10.59 -6.83
C VAL A 331 -16.93 -11.90 -6.18
N ALA A 332 -16.34 -12.78 -6.99
CA ALA A 332 -15.58 -13.90 -6.48
C ALA A 332 -14.32 -13.37 -5.78
N GLY A 333 -14.36 -13.19 -4.45
CA GLY A 333 -13.12 -13.04 -3.68
C GLY A 333 -13.16 -12.29 -2.35
N SER A 334 -14.18 -11.51 -2.00
CA SER A 334 -14.17 -10.77 -0.73
C SER A 334 -14.93 -11.52 0.38
N ARG A 335 -14.19 -12.11 1.34
CA ARG A 335 -14.74 -12.71 2.57
C ARG A 335 -15.16 -11.65 3.60
N LYS A 336 -15.89 -10.62 3.18
CA LYS A 336 -16.70 -9.83 4.12
C LYS A 336 -18.14 -10.29 3.97
N ALA A 337 -18.77 -10.69 5.07
CA ALA A 337 -20.21 -10.92 5.11
C ALA A 337 -20.90 -9.58 4.86
N VAL A 338 -21.11 -9.23 3.58
CA VAL A 338 -21.95 -8.11 3.20
C VAL A 338 -23.38 -8.51 3.56
N SER A 339 -24.06 -7.69 4.35
CA SER A 339 -25.43 -8.04 4.77
C SER A 339 -26.32 -8.16 3.53
N ALA A 340 -27.31 -9.05 3.55
CA ALA A 340 -28.25 -9.21 2.43
C ALA A 340 -29.00 -7.90 2.10
N ALA A 341 -29.11 -6.98 3.07
CA ALA A 341 -29.68 -5.65 2.88
C ALA A 341 -28.76 -4.72 2.06
N ASP A 342 -27.45 -4.75 2.30
CA ASP A 342 -26.46 -3.95 1.55
C ASP A 342 -26.34 -4.42 0.09
N VAL A 343 -26.46 -5.74 -0.14
CA VAL A 343 -26.48 -6.31 -1.50
C VAL A 343 -27.77 -5.93 -2.25
N ALA A 344 -28.90 -5.79 -1.55
CA ALA A 344 -30.17 -5.41 -2.15
C ALA A 344 -30.28 -3.90 -2.43
N ALA A 345 -29.72 -3.05 -1.57
CA ALA A 345 -29.67 -1.60 -1.76
C ALA A 345 -28.77 -1.21 -2.94
N ASN A 346 -27.62 -1.89 -3.12
CA ASN A 346 -26.69 -1.67 -4.23
C ASN A 346 -27.09 -2.36 -5.55
N ALA A 347 -28.27 -2.98 -5.61
CA ALA A 347 -28.75 -3.70 -6.80
C ALA A 347 -29.46 -2.79 -7.82
N TRP A 348 -29.66 -1.52 -7.52
CA TRP A 348 -30.38 -0.57 -8.38
C TRP A 348 -29.56 0.70 -8.58
N THR A 349 -29.54 1.20 -9.81
CA THR A 349 -28.93 2.47 -10.20
C THR A 349 -30.05 3.39 -10.65
N ILE A 350 -30.11 4.59 -10.07
CA ILE A 350 -31.13 5.59 -10.39
C ILE A 350 -30.40 6.76 -11.04
N ASP A 351 -30.72 7.05 -12.28
CA ASP A 351 -30.21 8.23 -12.98
C ASP A 351 -31.08 9.43 -12.60
N VAL A 352 -30.47 10.44 -11.99
CA VAL A 352 -31.15 11.66 -11.53
C VAL A 352 -30.49 12.87 -12.19
N LEU A 353 -31.31 13.73 -12.80
CA LEU A 353 -30.87 15.02 -13.31
C LEU A 353 -30.78 16.01 -12.14
N LEU A 354 -29.57 16.48 -11.84
CA LEU A 354 -29.28 17.45 -10.77
C LEU A 354 -28.64 18.71 -11.36
N PRO A 355 -28.95 19.91 -10.83
CA PRO A 355 -28.25 21.14 -11.18
C PRO A 355 -26.90 21.19 -10.45
N VAL A 356 -25.93 20.40 -10.90
CA VAL A 356 -24.59 20.40 -10.34
C VAL A 356 -23.79 21.52 -10.99
N VAL A 357 -23.31 22.48 -10.20
CA VAL A 357 -22.22 23.36 -10.65
C VAL A 357 -20.95 22.52 -10.52
N ALA A 358 -20.58 21.80 -11.58
CA ALA A 358 -19.25 21.20 -11.63
C ALA A 358 -18.25 22.36 -11.55
N THR A 359 -17.59 22.53 -10.41
CA THR A 359 -16.33 23.27 -10.39
C THR A 359 -15.40 22.53 -11.34
N PRO A 360 -14.57 23.22 -12.15
CA PRO A 360 -13.74 22.59 -13.17
C PRO A 360 -12.71 21.56 -12.65
N GLU A 361 -12.67 21.30 -11.34
CA GLU A 361 -11.72 20.41 -10.69
C GLU A 361 -12.21 18.96 -10.54
N GLU A 362 -13.51 18.67 -10.73
CA GLU A 362 -14.08 17.33 -10.55
C GLU A 362 -14.44 16.59 -11.86
N ALA A 363 -14.02 17.12 -13.02
CA ALA A 363 -14.38 16.59 -14.34
C ALA A 363 -13.19 15.97 -15.13
N VAL A 364 -12.18 15.40 -14.45
CA VAL A 364 -11.05 14.73 -15.10
C VAL A 364 -10.87 13.30 -14.62
#